data_AF-A0A3K0W5R9-F1
#
_entry.id   AF-A0A3K0W5R9-F1
#
_cell.length_a   1.000
_cell.length_b   1.000
_cell.length_c   1.000
_cell.angle_alpha   90.00
_cell.angle_beta   90.00
_cell.angle_gamma   90.00
#
_symmetry.space_group_name_H-M   'P 1'
#
loop_
_entity.id
_entity.type
_entity.pdbx_description
1 polymer ?
#
loop_
_entity_poly.entity_id
_entity_poly.type
_entity_poly.pdbx_seq_one_letter_code
_entity_poly.pdbx_strand_id
1 'polypeptide(L)'
;MKSVKGLSDIQDFFNWMWAVDPRLASRLNDLHDYYRRACKQAASSATTYGNFSFTVDDRYRVDVRDQNHSMVLGLFHINGCDSSVISWSSSEMVLVLEMTTHSVVVKGIKTAEDFIAEYQRLLVLYRAAFQKATAGE
;
A
#
# COMPACT_ATOMS: atom_id res chain seq x y z
N MET A 1 -0.37 7.64 -28.55
CA MET A 1 0.38 7.40 -27.29
C MET A 1 0.58 8.71 -26.57
N LYS A 2 0.01 8.90 -25.38
CA LYS A 2 0.43 9.94 -24.45
C LYS A 2 0.60 9.33 -23.07
N SER A 3 1.78 9.57 -22.52
CA SER A 3 2.36 9.06 -21.27
C SER A 3 1.41 9.17 -20.09
N VAL A 4 1.34 8.10 -19.29
CA VAL A 4 0.79 8.11 -17.92
C VAL A 4 1.59 9.15 -17.12
N LYS A 5 0.93 10.19 -16.63
CA LYS A 5 1.55 11.26 -15.84
C LYS A 5 1.15 11.11 -14.37
N GLY A 6 1.56 10.00 -13.76
CA GLY A 6 1.27 9.65 -12.35
C GLY A 6 2.05 10.45 -11.30
N LEU A 7 2.60 11.63 -11.65
CA LEU A 7 3.40 12.47 -10.75
C LEU A 7 2.93 13.95 -10.75
N SER A 8 1.85 14.29 -11.45
CA SER A 8 1.43 15.70 -11.59
C SER A 8 0.34 16.16 -10.62
N ASP A 9 -0.39 15.29 -9.94
CA ASP A 9 -1.61 15.72 -9.25
C ASP A 9 -1.33 16.56 -7.98
N ILE A 10 -0.42 16.11 -7.11
CA ILE A 10 -0.15 16.81 -5.85
C ILE A 10 0.70 18.07 -6.04
N GLN A 11 1.63 18.05 -7.00
CA GLN A 11 2.47 19.20 -7.31
C GLN A 11 1.64 20.32 -7.97
N ASP A 12 0.73 19.96 -8.88
CA ASP A 12 -0.18 20.91 -9.52
C ASP A 12 -1.19 21.47 -8.50
N PHE A 13 -1.68 20.64 -7.56
CA PHE A 13 -2.48 21.11 -6.42
C PHE A 13 -1.74 22.13 -5.54
N PHE A 14 -0.49 21.86 -5.16
CA PHE A 14 0.30 22.80 -4.38
C PHE A 14 0.58 24.10 -5.15
N ASN A 15 0.87 24.02 -6.45
CA ASN A 15 1.06 25.19 -7.30
C ASN A 15 -0.22 26.05 -7.40
N TRP A 16 -1.39 25.42 -7.55
CA TRP A 16 -2.67 26.12 -7.50
C TRP A 16 -2.92 26.75 -6.12
N MET A 17 -2.62 26.04 -5.04
CA MET A 17 -2.80 26.55 -3.68
C MET A 17 -1.94 27.81 -3.42
N TRP A 18 -0.69 27.80 -3.89
CA TRP A 18 0.18 28.96 -3.81
C TRP A 18 -0.36 30.18 -4.57
N ALA A 19 -1.12 29.96 -5.64
CA ALA A 19 -1.76 31.05 -6.40
C ALA A 19 -3.03 31.59 -5.72
N VAL A 20 -3.75 30.76 -4.95
CA VAL A 20 -5.04 31.13 -4.32
C VAL A 20 -4.88 31.62 -2.89
N ASP A 21 -4.13 30.90 -2.04
CA ASP A 21 -3.86 31.27 -0.66
C ASP A 21 -2.45 30.80 -0.23
N PRO A 22 -1.45 31.69 -0.31
CA PRO A 22 -0.08 31.39 0.08
C PRO A 22 0.10 30.98 1.56
N ARG A 23 -0.76 31.50 2.46
CA ARG A 23 -0.67 31.18 3.90
C ARG A 23 -1.14 29.76 4.15
N LEU A 24 -2.23 29.34 3.51
CA LEU A 24 -2.71 27.97 3.59
C LEU A 24 -1.77 27.00 2.87
N ALA A 25 -1.23 27.40 1.71
CA ALA A 25 -0.26 26.61 0.96
C ALA A 25 0.97 26.24 1.80
N SER A 26 1.54 27.22 2.52
CA SER A 26 2.68 26.98 3.41
C SER A 26 2.38 25.91 4.46
N ARG A 27 1.22 26.01 5.14
CA ARG A 27 0.83 25.05 6.20
C ARG A 27 0.59 23.65 5.65
N LEU A 28 -0.04 23.55 4.49
CA LEU A 28 -0.27 22.26 3.83
C LEU A 28 1.04 21.62 3.35
N ASN A 29 1.99 22.44 2.89
CA ASN A 29 3.29 21.96 2.45
C ASN A 29 4.10 21.40 3.63
N ASP A 30 4.09 22.11 4.77
CA ASP A 30 4.71 21.63 6.03
C ASP A 30 4.11 20.30 6.49
N LEU A 31 2.77 20.17 6.40
CA LEU A 31 2.06 18.94 6.76
C LEU A 31 2.39 17.78 5.81
N HIS A 32 2.49 18.07 4.51
CA HIS A 32 2.87 17.08 3.51
C HIS A 32 4.34 16.63 3.68
N ASP A 33 5.25 17.57 3.99
CA ASP A 33 6.64 17.23 4.30
C ASP A 33 6.76 16.46 5.62
N TYR A 34 5.92 16.75 6.61
CA TYR A 34 5.82 15.94 7.82
C TYR A 34 5.34 14.52 7.50
N TYR A 35 4.26 14.38 6.73
CA TYR A 35 3.76 13.07 6.26
C TYR A 35 4.85 12.29 5.52
N ARG A 36 5.54 12.92 4.57
CA ARG A 36 6.64 12.31 3.81
C ARG A 36 7.79 11.85 4.71
N ARG A 37 8.14 12.66 5.73
CA ARG A 37 9.17 12.29 6.72
C ARG A 37 8.71 11.14 7.60
N ALA A 38 7.46 11.13 8.05
CA ALA A 38 6.89 10.02 8.81
C ALA A 38 6.86 8.72 8.00
N CYS A 39 6.49 8.77 6.72
CA CYS A 39 6.54 7.62 5.82
C CYS A 39 7.97 7.10 5.61
N LYS A 40 8.93 8.00 5.38
CA LYS A 40 10.36 7.63 5.26
C LYS A 40 10.90 7.03 6.55
N GLN A 41 10.54 7.60 7.70
CA GLN A 41 10.95 7.10 9.00
C GLN A 41 10.36 5.71 9.23
N ALA A 42 9.05 5.52 9.00
CA ALA A 42 8.38 4.23 9.08
C ALA A 42 9.03 3.17 8.17
N ALA A 43 9.40 3.55 6.94
CA ALA A 43 10.11 2.68 6.00
C ALA A 43 11.54 2.36 6.47
N SER A 44 12.26 3.32 7.05
CA SER A 44 13.62 3.11 7.58
C SER A 44 13.67 2.33 8.90
N SER A 45 12.62 2.42 9.72
CA SER A 45 12.46 1.62 10.94
C SER A 45 12.00 0.20 10.67
N ALA A 46 11.67 -0.14 9.42
CA ALA A 46 11.25 -1.49 9.04
C ALA A 46 12.45 -2.44 8.85
N THR A 47 13.41 -2.46 9.79
CA THR A 47 14.31 -3.61 9.92
C THR A 47 13.58 -4.67 10.73
N THR A 48 12.78 -5.52 10.11
CA THR A 48 12.12 -6.59 10.87
C THR A 48 11.56 -7.68 9.97
N TYR A 49 12.12 -8.87 10.08
CA TYR A 49 11.45 -10.10 9.65
C TYR A 49 10.10 -10.17 10.37
N GLY A 50 9.02 -10.46 9.64
CA GLY A 50 7.74 -10.81 10.26
C GLY A 50 7.87 -12.11 11.07
N ASN A 51 6.98 -12.35 12.02
CA ASN A 51 6.89 -13.65 12.70
C ASN A 51 6.69 -14.78 11.67
N PHE A 52 5.96 -14.49 10.60
CA PHE A 52 5.92 -15.28 9.38
C PHE A 52 5.53 -14.38 8.19
N SER A 53 5.67 -14.92 6.98
CA SER A 53 5.25 -14.27 5.74
C SER A 53 4.58 -15.28 4.82
N PHE A 54 3.67 -14.81 3.97
CA PHE A 54 3.03 -15.62 2.93
C PHE A 54 2.86 -14.85 1.63
N THR A 55 2.63 -15.59 0.55
CA THR A 55 2.48 -15.03 -0.79
C THR A 55 1.01 -15.02 -1.20
N VAL A 56 0.59 -13.96 -1.87
CA VAL A 56 -0.74 -13.82 -2.48
C VAL A 56 -0.58 -13.55 -3.97
N ASP A 57 -1.30 -14.32 -4.79
CA ASP A 57 -1.38 -14.14 -6.24
C ASP A 57 -0.01 -14.18 -6.97
N ASP A 58 0.98 -14.86 -6.39
CA ASP A 58 2.37 -14.95 -6.86
C ASP A 58 3.02 -13.59 -7.20
N ARG A 59 2.51 -12.51 -6.60
CA ARG A 59 2.91 -11.12 -6.88
C ARG A 59 3.16 -10.33 -5.63
N TYR A 60 2.43 -10.65 -4.57
CA TYR A 60 2.48 -9.94 -3.31
C TYR A 60 3.04 -10.85 -2.22
N ARG A 61 3.94 -10.30 -1.41
CA ARG A 61 4.36 -10.91 -0.15
C ARG A 61 3.70 -10.11 0.98
N VAL A 62 3.09 -10.81 1.92
CA VAL A 62 2.53 -10.24 3.14
C VAL A 62 3.38 -10.69 4.31
N ASP A 63 3.96 -9.73 5.03
CA ASP A 63 4.70 -9.99 6.26
C ASP A 63 3.79 -9.70 7.45
N VAL A 64 3.66 -10.65 8.37
CA VAL A 64 2.84 -10.52 9.57
C VAL A 64 3.73 -10.30 10.77
N ARG A 65 3.48 -9.24 11.53
CA ARG A 65 4.19 -8.89 12.76
C ARG A 65 3.19 -8.83 13.91
N ASP A 66 3.54 -9.44 15.03
CA ASP A 66 2.88 -9.14 16.31
C ASP A 66 3.64 -7.99 16.98
N GLN A 67 2.97 -6.85 17.15
CA GLN A 67 3.47 -5.72 17.92
C GLN A 67 2.53 -5.47 19.11
N ASN A 68 2.98 -5.80 20.31
CA ASN A 68 2.25 -5.55 21.55
C ASN A 68 0.82 -6.12 21.56
N HIS A 69 0.62 -7.36 21.08
CA HIS A 69 -0.68 -8.03 20.96
C HIS A 69 -1.58 -7.42 19.86
N SER A 70 -0.99 -6.71 18.91
CA SER A 70 -1.67 -6.17 17.74
C SER A 70 -0.99 -6.64 16.47
N MET A 71 -1.79 -7.18 15.54
CA MET A 71 -1.28 -7.69 14.27
C MET A 71 -1.03 -6.53 13.30
N VAL A 72 0.20 -6.44 12.83
CA VAL A 72 0.65 -5.47 11.83
C VAL A 72 1.02 -6.22 10.56
N LEU A 73 0.40 -5.82 9.45
CA LEU A 73 0.52 -6.44 8.13
C LEU A 73 1.31 -5.52 7.21
N GLY A 74 2.41 -6.03 6.66
CA GLY A 74 3.21 -5.34 5.64
C GLY A 74 2.96 -5.96 4.28
N LEU A 75 2.63 -5.12 3.29
CA LEU A 75 2.44 -5.54 1.90
C LEU A 75 3.68 -5.18 1.08
N PHE A 76 4.19 -6.15 0.33
CA PHE A 76 5.40 -6.02 -0.49
C PHE A 76 5.20 -6.64 -1.88
N HIS A 77 6.03 -6.21 -2.82
CA HIS A 77 6.23 -6.96 -4.06
C HIS A 77 7.06 -8.22 -3.81
N ILE A 78 6.67 -9.35 -4.41
CA ILE A 78 7.41 -10.61 -4.27
C ILE A 78 8.84 -10.54 -4.83
N ASN A 79 9.05 -9.72 -5.88
CA ASN A 79 10.33 -9.55 -6.58
C ASN A 79 11.01 -8.20 -6.29
N GLY A 80 10.55 -7.45 -5.29
CA GLY A 80 11.18 -6.17 -4.96
C GLY A 80 12.59 -6.40 -4.41
N CYS A 81 13.62 -5.98 -5.14
CA CYS A 81 15.03 -6.07 -4.69
C CYS A 81 15.28 -5.37 -3.35
N ASP A 82 14.43 -4.40 -2.97
CA ASP A 82 14.74 -3.43 -1.92
C ASP A 82 13.85 -3.55 -0.69
N SER A 83 13.01 -4.59 -0.58
CA SER A 83 11.97 -4.65 0.48
C SER A 83 11.08 -3.40 0.51
N SER A 84 10.87 -2.75 -0.65
CA SER A 84 10.03 -1.56 -0.76
C SER A 84 8.59 -1.92 -0.42
N VAL A 85 8.19 -1.53 0.79
CA VAL A 85 6.82 -1.63 1.29
C VAL A 85 5.88 -0.91 0.33
N ILE A 86 4.84 -1.63 -0.11
CA ILE A 86 3.67 -1.02 -0.74
C ILE A 86 2.86 -0.30 0.34
N SER A 87 2.53 -1.00 1.42
CA SER A 87 1.78 -0.42 2.55
C SER A 87 1.97 -1.19 3.85
N TRP A 88 1.67 -0.53 4.98
CA TRP A 88 1.49 -1.14 6.29
C TRP A 88 0.07 -0.92 6.76
N SER A 89 -0.55 -1.94 7.35
CA SER A 89 -1.92 -1.87 7.85
C SER A 89 -2.12 -2.79 9.05
N SER A 90 -3.03 -2.45 9.95
CA SER A 90 -3.54 -3.36 10.99
C SER A 90 -4.87 -4.02 10.59
N SER A 91 -5.36 -3.75 9.38
CA SER A 91 -6.62 -4.24 8.83
C SER A 91 -6.40 -5.05 7.55
N GLU A 92 -6.91 -6.29 7.56
CA GLU A 92 -7.01 -7.15 6.36
C GLU A 92 -7.69 -6.42 5.21
N MET A 93 -8.80 -5.74 5.49
CA MET A 93 -9.62 -5.08 4.47
C MET A 93 -8.82 -4.01 3.71
N VAL A 94 -8.07 -3.19 4.46
CA VAL A 94 -7.21 -2.14 3.89
C VAL A 94 -6.09 -2.77 3.06
N LEU A 95 -5.49 -3.87 3.54
CA LEU A 95 -4.41 -4.55 2.84
C LEU A 95 -4.87 -5.15 1.49
N VAL A 96 -6.05 -5.79 1.48
CA VAL A 96 -6.64 -6.36 0.26
C VAL A 96 -7.08 -5.26 -0.71
N LEU A 97 -7.56 -4.13 -0.21
CA LEU A 97 -7.90 -2.98 -1.04
C LEU A 97 -6.66 -2.37 -1.73
N GLU A 98 -5.54 -2.26 -1.01
CA GLU A 98 -4.26 -1.83 -1.58
C GLU A 98 -3.75 -2.81 -2.65
N MET A 99 -3.80 -4.12 -2.39
CA MET A 99 -3.49 -5.15 -3.40
C MET A 99 -4.38 -5.02 -4.64
N THR A 100 -5.66 -4.74 -4.45
CA THR A 100 -6.63 -4.59 -5.55
C THR A 100 -6.32 -3.36 -6.37
N THR A 101 -6.08 -2.23 -5.72
CA THR A 101 -5.73 -0.96 -6.38
C THR A 101 -4.47 -1.12 -7.22
N HIS A 102 -3.46 -1.80 -6.68
CA HIS A 102 -2.26 -2.13 -7.43
C HIS A 102 -2.55 -3.09 -8.61
N SER A 103 -3.34 -4.15 -8.37
CA SER A 103 -3.70 -5.14 -9.40
C SER A 103 -4.48 -4.53 -10.55
N VAL A 104 -5.37 -3.58 -10.28
CA VAL A 104 -6.18 -2.86 -11.27
C VAL A 104 -5.31 -2.13 -12.29
N VAL A 105 -4.25 -1.46 -11.82
CA VAL A 105 -3.29 -0.76 -12.70
C VAL A 105 -2.54 -1.77 -13.57
N VAL A 106 -2.05 -2.87 -12.98
CA VAL A 106 -1.27 -3.89 -13.70
C VAL A 106 -2.11 -4.67 -14.71
N LYS A 107 -3.35 -5.00 -14.37
CA LYS A 107 -4.28 -5.76 -15.22
C LYS A 107 -5.07 -4.87 -16.18
N GLY A 108 -4.97 -3.55 -16.05
CA GLY A 108 -5.70 -2.60 -16.88
C GLY A 108 -7.22 -2.68 -16.68
N ILE A 109 -7.68 -2.94 -15.46
CA ILE A 109 -9.09 -2.97 -15.09
C ILE A 109 -9.67 -1.55 -15.14
N LYS A 110 -10.86 -1.39 -15.73
CA LYS A 110 -11.47 -0.07 -15.99
C LYS A 110 -12.91 0.07 -15.53
N THR A 111 -13.56 -1.02 -15.14
CA THR A 111 -14.97 -1.02 -14.72
C THR A 111 -15.07 -1.25 -13.21
N ALA A 112 -16.18 -0.81 -12.61
CA ALA A 112 -16.43 -1.03 -11.20
C ALA A 112 -16.72 -2.51 -10.90
N GLU A 113 -17.39 -3.19 -11.82
CA GLU A 113 -17.71 -4.62 -11.73
C GLU A 113 -16.43 -5.47 -11.71
N ASP A 114 -15.49 -5.19 -12.62
CA ASP A 114 -14.20 -5.88 -12.67
C ASP A 114 -13.33 -5.55 -11.45
N PHE A 115 -13.42 -4.33 -10.92
CA PHE A 115 -12.75 -3.95 -9.67
C PHE A 115 -13.28 -4.79 -8.50
N ILE A 116 -14.60 -4.92 -8.36
CA ILE A 116 -15.24 -5.71 -7.30
C ILE A 116 -14.87 -7.19 -7.44
N ALA A 117 -14.89 -7.72 -8.66
CA ALA A 117 -14.49 -9.10 -8.94
C ALA A 117 -13.02 -9.35 -8.56
N GLU A 118 -12.12 -8.42 -8.88
CA GLU A 118 -10.71 -8.53 -8.54
C GLU A 118 -10.48 -8.43 -7.02
N TYR A 119 -11.20 -7.54 -6.33
CA TYR A 119 -11.17 -7.45 -4.87
C TYR A 119 -11.60 -8.77 -4.21
N GLN A 120 -12.73 -9.34 -4.65
CA GLN A 120 -13.24 -10.60 -4.12
C GLN A 120 -12.26 -11.75 -4.36
N ARG A 121 -11.69 -11.82 -5.56
CA ARG A 121 -10.68 -12.84 -5.91
C ARG A 121 -9.45 -12.72 -4.99
N LEU A 122 -8.91 -11.52 -4.81
CA LEU A 122 -7.74 -11.28 -3.95
C LEU A 122 -8.04 -11.55 -2.48
N LEU A 123 -9.24 -11.23 -2.00
CA LEU A 123 -9.68 -11.55 -0.63
C LEU A 123 -9.69 -13.06 -0.36
N VAL A 124 -10.21 -13.85 -1.29
CA VAL A 124 -10.23 -15.32 -1.18
C VAL A 124 -8.80 -15.88 -1.16
N LEU A 125 -7.94 -15.43 -2.07
CA LEU A 125 -6.54 -15.87 -2.11
C LEU A 125 -5.77 -15.48 -0.86
N TYR A 126 -5.97 -14.26 -0.36
CA TYR A 126 -5.37 -13.78 0.88
C TYR A 126 -5.74 -14.70 2.05
N ARG A 127 -7.04 -14.96 2.27
CA ARG A 127 -7.51 -15.77 3.39
C ARG A 127 -7.02 -17.22 3.32
N ALA A 128 -7.01 -17.81 2.13
CA ALA A 128 -6.50 -19.16 1.93
C ALA A 128 -5.00 -19.24 2.23
N ALA A 129 -4.21 -18.26 1.77
CA ALA A 129 -2.79 -18.20 2.03
C ALA A 129 -2.47 -17.94 3.52
N PHE A 130 -3.22 -17.03 4.15
CA PHE A 130 -3.11 -16.75 5.58
C PHE A 130 -3.42 -17.99 6.41
N GLN A 131 -4.56 -18.65 6.16
CA GLN A 131 -4.94 -19.87 6.87
C GLN A 131 -3.89 -20.97 6.72
N LYS A 132 -3.34 -21.16 5.52
CA LYS A 132 -2.26 -22.12 5.28
C LYS A 132 -0.99 -21.77 6.08
N ALA A 133 -0.66 -20.49 6.18
CA ALA A 133 0.51 -20.03 6.92
C ALA A 133 0.34 -20.18 8.44
N THR A 134 -0.90 -20.10 8.94
CA THR A 134 -1.21 -20.23 10.38
C THR A 134 -1.61 -21.64 10.82
N ALA A 135 -1.94 -22.55 9.90
CA ALA A 135 -2.35 -23.93 10.21
C ALA A 135 -1.17 -24.87 10.58
N GLY A 136 0.03 -24.32 10.78
CA GLY A 136 1.26 -25.04 11.11
C GLY A 136 1.66 -25.03 12.58
N GLU A 137 0.74 -24.73 13.49
CA GLU A 137 0.84 -24.97 14.95
C GLU A 137 0.01 -26.21 15.33
#